data_AF-A0A644WYY6-F1
#
_entry.id   AF-A0A644WYY6-F1
#
_cell.length_a   1.000
_cell.length_b   1.000
_cell.length_c   1.000
_cell.angle_alpha   90.00
_cell.angle_beta   90.00
_cell.angle_gamma   90.00
#
_symmetry.space_group_name_H-M   'P 1'
#
loop_
_entity.id
_entity.type
_entity.pdbx_description
1 polymer ?
#
loop_
_entity_poly.entity_id
_entity_poly.type
_entity_poly.pdbx_seq_one_letter_code
_entity_poly.pdbx_strand_id
1 'polypeptide(L)' 'MIFEKLTAIIAEHVGCPAADIKMETTFESLGIDSLDTVEIVMKLEEDTGIEVELEGSLKTVGDLTRFIESKQ' A
#
# COMPACT_ATOMS: atom_id res chain seq x y z
N MET A 1 2.10 12.02 4.76
CA MET A 1 3.18 11.17 4.20
C MET A 1 2.80 9.68 4.32
N ILE A 2 1.52 9.33 4.15
CA ILE A 2 1.12 7.92 4.14
C ILE A 2 1.74 7.21 2.94
N PHE A 3 1.86 7.91 1.81
CA PHE A 3 2.55 7.41 0.63
C PHE A 3 3.96 6.92 0.96
N GLU A 4 4.75 7.70 1.70
CA GLU A 4 6.15 7.35 2.00
C GLU A 4 6.25 6.15 2.95
N LYS A 5 5.38 6.08 3.97
CA LYS A 5 5.31 4.90 4.85
C LYS A 5 4.90 3.65 4.07
N LEU A 6 3.85 3.75 3.28
CA LEU A 6 3.33 2.66 2.47
C LEU A 6 4.37 2.18 1.46
N THR A 7 5.00 3.10 0.71
CA THR A 7 6.05 2.76 -0.25
C THR A 7 7.28 2.18 0.43
N ALA A 8 7.65 2.63 1.63
CA ALA A 8 8.73 2.02 2.39
C ALA A 8 8.43 0.55 2.79
N ILE A 9 7.21 0.28 3.30
CA ILE A 9 6.79 -1.08 3.67
C ILE A 9 6.79 -1.99 2.43
N ILE A 10 6.22 -1.51 1.33
CA ILE A 10 6.16 -2.24 0.06
C ILE A 10 7.57 -2.49 -0.50
N ALA A 11 8.42 -1.46 -0.50
CA ALA A 11 9.80 -1.54 -0.96
C ALA A 11 10.62 -2.58 -0.19
N GLU A 12 10.45 -2.62 1.13
CA GLU A 12 11.11 -3.59 2.00
C GLU A 12 10.61 -5.02 1.74
N HIS A 13 9.31 -5.19 1.53
CA HIS A 13 8.68 -6.50 1.25
C HIS A 13 9.09 -7.06 -0.11
N VAL A 14 9.10 -6.22 -1.14
CA VAL A 14 9.40 -6.61 -2.53
C VAL A 14 10.91 -6.61 -2.81
N GLY A 15 11.70 -5.90 -1.99
CA GLY A 15 13.14 -5.72 -2.22
C GLY A 15 13.45 -4.75 -3.36
N CYS A 16 12.58 -3.75 -3.59
CA CYS A 16 12.77 -2.72 -4.61
C CYS A 16 12.95 -1.32 -3.98
N PRO A 17 13.53 -0.34 -4.69
CA PRO A 17 13.62 1.02 -4.18
C PRO A 17 12.23 1.67 -4.06
N ALA A 18 11.93 2.31 -2.92
CA ALA A 18 10.68 3.07 -2.76
C ALA A 18 10.49 4.18 -3.81
N ALA A 19 11.60 4.69 -4.38
CA ALA A 19 11.59 5.66 -5.47
C ALA A 19 11.06 5.10 -6.80
N ASP A 20 11.10 3.78 -7.00
CA ASP A 20 10.55 3.11 -8.18
C ASP A 20 9.04 2.88 -8.07
N ILE A 21 8.49 2.99 -6.85
CA ILE A 21 7.06 2.85 -6.60
C ILE A 21 6.38 4.20 -6.84
N LYS A 22 5.48 4.22 -7.82
CA LYS A 22 4.66 5.39 -8.16
C LYS A 22 3.23 5.17 -7.70
N MET A 23 2.47 6.26 -7.62
CA MET A 23 1.02 6.18 -7.37
C MET A 23 0.28 5.33 -8.42
N GLU A 24 0.81 5.25 -9.64
CA GLU A 24 0.26 4.48 -10.76
C GLU A 24 0.64 2.99 -10.71
N THR A 25 1.63 2.63 -9.88
CA THR A 25 2.14 1.27 -9.75
C THR A 25 1.08 0.39 -9.09
N THR A 26 0.82 -0.77 -9.69
CA THR A 26 -0.10 -1.76 -9.13
C THR A 26 0.63 -2.74 -8.21
N PHE A 27 -0.06 -3.25 -7.20
CA PHE A 27 0.49 -4.30 -6.32
C PHE A 27 0.95 -5.51 -7.14
N GLU A 28 0.15 -5.95 -8.11
CA GLU A 28 0.50 -7.03 -9.03
C GLU A 28 1.80 -6.75 -9.82
N SER A 29 2.05 -5.50 -10.24
CA SER A 29 3.28 -5.15 -11.00
C SER A 29 4.54 -5.22 -10.15
N LEU A 30 4.40 -5.09 -8.84
CA LEU A 30 5.47 -5.25 -7.86
C LEU A 30 5.67 -6.71 -7.45
N GLY A 31 4.85 -7.64 -7.99
CA GLY A 31 4.87 -9.04 -7.57
C GLY A 31 4.22 -9.27 -6.21
N ILE A 32 3.45 -8.31 -5.71
CA ILE A 32 2.65 -8.45 -4.49
C ILE A 32 1.40 -9.23 -4.85
N ASP A 33 1.19 -10.34 -4.14
CA ASP A 33 -0.04 -11.12 -4.28
C ASP A 33 -1.16 -10.62 -3.35
N SER A 34 -2.32 -11.27 -3.40
CA SER A 34 -3.45 -10.89 -2.55
C SER A 34 -3.17 -11.08 -1.05
N LEU A 35 -2.28 -12.01 -0.67
CA LEU A 35 -1.93 -12.29 0.71
C LEU A 35 -0.95 -11.21 1.24
N ASP A 36 0.07 -10.88 0.46
CA ASP A 36 1.02 -9.80 0.74
C ASP A 36 0.28 -8.46 0.89
N THR A 37 -0.69 -8.20 0.01
CA THR A 37 -1.52 -6.98 0.08
C THR A 37 -2.26 -6.90 1.41
N VAL A 38 -2.81 -8.02 1.91
CA VAL A 38 -3.49 -8.08 3.21
C VAL A 38 -2.51 -7.81 4.34
N GLU A 39 -1.31 -8.41 4.33
CA GLU A 39 -0.31 -8.15 5.38
C GLU A 39 0.15 -6.68 5.42
N ILE A 40 0.39 -6.09 4.25
CA ILE A 40 0.78 -4.68 4.11
C ILE A 40 -0.33 -3.78 4.64
N VAL A 41 -1.57 -4.05 4.26
CA VAL A 41 -2.74 -3.31 4.75
C VAL A 41 -2.85 -3.45 6.25
N MET A 42 -2.84 -4.66 6.82
CA MET A 42 -2.94 -4.85 8.27
C MET A 42 -1.86 -4.09 9.05
N LYS A 43 -0.59 -4.13 8.61
CA LYS A 43 0.49 -3.34 9.24
C LYS A 43 0.19 -1.83 9.21
N LEU A 44 -0.36 -1.37 8.10
CA LEU A 44 -0.69 0.03 7.89
C LEU A 44 -1.91 0.45 8.73
N GLU A 45 -2.91 -0.42 8.86
CA GLU A 45 -4.07 -0.24 9.74
C GLU A 45 -3.61 -0.16 11.21
N GLU A 46 -2.66 -1.00 11.64
CA GLU A 46 -2.09 -0.92 13.00
C GLU A 46 -1.29 0.37 13.23
N ASP A 47 -0.51 0.82 12.24
CA ASP A 47 0.34 2.01 12.37
C ASP A 47 -0.47 3.32 12.29
N THR A 48 -1.56 3.32 11.52
CA THR A 48 -2.40 4.52 11.27
C THR A 48 -3.71 4.54 12.07
N GLY A 49 -4.20 3.37 12.51
CA GLY A 49 -5.51 3.19 13.13
C GLY A 49 -6.70 3.28 12.17
N ILE A 50 -6.47 3.28 10.85
CA ILE A 50 -7.51 3.43 9.83
C ILE A 50 -7.83 2.06 9.24
N GLU A 51 -9.08 1.61 9.32
CA GLU A 51 -9.54 0.40 8.61
C GLU A 51 -9.61 0.64 7.10
N VAL A 52 -9.00 -0.28 6.36
CA VAL A 52 -8.96 -0.32 4.90
C VAL A 52 -9.68 -1.56 4.41
N GLU A 53 -10.90 -1.35 3.90
CA GLU A 53 -11.63 -2.41 3.23
C GLU A 53 -11.07 -2.62 1.82
N LEU A 54 -10.39 -3.75 1.60
CA LEU A 54 -9.97 -4.24 0.28
C LEU A 54 -11.19 -4.73 -0.54
N GLU A 55 -12.23 -3.89 -0.71
CA GLU A 55 -13.38 -4.19 -1.60
C GLU A 55 -12.97 -3.98 -3.08
N GLY A 56 -12.04 -4.81 -3.58
CA GLY A 56 -11.72 -5.03 -5.00
C GLY A 56 -11.28 -3.82 -5.85
N SER A 57 -11.28 -2.61 -5.27
CA SER A 57 -11.10 -1.34 -5.97
C SER A 57 -9.69 -0.77 -5.78
N LEU A 58 -8.96 -1.23 -4.76
CA LEU A 58 -7.60 -0.79 -4.46
C LEU A 58 -6.61 -1.63 -5.28
N LYS A 59 -6.29 -1.15 -6.48
CA LYS A 59 -5.37 -1.84 -7.40
C LYS A 59 -3.99 -1.21 -7.41
N THR A 60 -3.90 0.09 -7.13
CA THR A 60 -2.65 0.85 -7.14
C THR A 60 -2.25 1.29 -5.75
N VAL A 61 -0.94 1.51 -5.58
CA VAL A 61 -0.38 2.10 -4.35
C VAL A 61 -0.97 3.49 -4.12
N GLY A 62 -1.26 4.24 -5.19
CA GLY A 62 -1.90 5.54 -5.12
C GLY A 62 -3.34 5.48 -4.60
N ASP A 63 -4.12 4.48 -5.00
CA ASP A 63 -5.49 4.31 -4.52
C ASP A 63 -5.51 4.05 -3.01
N LEU A 64 -4.66 3.13 -2.53
CA LEU A 64 -4.55 2.81 -1.11
C LEU A 64 -4.09 4.04 -0.30
N THR A 65 -3.07 4.74 -0.80
CA THR A 65 -2.58 5.97 -0.18
C THR A 65 -3.68 7.02 -0.04
N ARG A 66 -4.39 7.31 -1.14
CA ARG A 66 -5.45 8.33 -1.16
C ARG A 66 -6.62 7.95 -0.26
N PHE A 67 -6.96 6.66 -0.22
CA PHE A 67 -8.02 6.16 0.65
C PHE A 67 -7.72 6.50 2.11
N ILE A 68 -6.50 6.21 2.55
CA ILE A 68 -6.06 6.44 3.93
C ILE A 68 -5.89 7.93 4.21
N GLU A 69 -5.28 8.69 3.30
CA GLU A 69 -5.15 10.15 3.44
C GLU A 69 -6.52 10.85 3.47
N SER A 70 -7.56 10.26 2.89
CA SER A 70 -8.93 10.76 2.98
C SER A 70 -9.64 10.41 4.29
N LYS A 71 -9.10 9.44 5.06
CA LYS A 71 -9.66 8.94 6.32
C LYS A 71 -8.90 9.46 7.55
N GLN A 72 -7.69 9.99 7.33
CA GLN A 72 -6.84 10.65 8.30
C GLN A 72 -7.23 12.13 8.48
#